data_AF-A0A453ALS7-F1
#
_entry.id   AF-A0A453ALS7-F1
#
_cell.length_a   1.000
_cell.length_b   1.000
_cell.length_c   1.000
_cell.angle_alpha   90.00
_cell.angle_beta   90.00
_cell.angle_gamma   90.00
#
_symmetry.space_group_name_H-M   'P 1'
#
loop_
_entity.id
_entity.type
_entity.pdbx_description
1 polymer ?
#
loop_
_entity_poly.entity_id
_entity_poly.type
_entity_poly.pdbx_seq_one_letter_code
_entity_poly.pdbx_strand_id
1 'polypeptide(L)'
;EALPWELLHQLASSLPPFALELLHHGAHARCCSSTSLKDRFGEADGNRRGTKRSRCEDFNTAWQALFESRWPLLDNTGHDDLVTVDWQQQYWEKHLQECLDEAAEAALLPSFRGRIGELSMSDKIMSSVYLSENIAQQYSRLSYHWTILGSYAR
;
A
#
# COMPACT_ATOMS: atom_id res chain seq x y z
N GLU A 1 -13.70 11.37 -19.00
CA GLU A 1 -12.33 11.75 -19.36
C GLU A 1 -11.38 11.22 -18.30
N ALA A 2 -10.24 10.64 -18.67
CA ALA A 2 -9.25 10.15 -17.70
C ALA A 2 -8.31 11.30 -17.29
N LEU A 3 -7.94 11.36 -16.01
CA LEU A 3 -6.97 12.35 -15.51
C LEU A 3 -5.61 12.18 -16.23
N PRO A 4 -4.94 13.30 -16.60
CA PRO A 4 -3.54 13.29 -17.04
C PRO A 4 -2.62 12.58 -16.04
N TRP A 5 -1.67 11.79 -16.55
CA TRP A 5 -0.80 10.93 -15.73
C TRP A 5 0.16 11.74 -14.85
N GLU A 6 0.57 12.92 -15.30
CA GLU A 6 1.41 13.83 -14.54
C GLU A 6 0.71 14.29 -13.26
N LEU A 7 -0.60 14.54 -13.34
CA LEU A 7 -1.41 14.94 -12.20
C LEU A 7 -1.61 13.78 -11.22
N LEU A 8 -1.75 12.55 -11.72
CA LEU A 8 -1.86 11.36 -10.86
C LEU A 8 -0.59 11.12 -10.04
N HIS A 9 0.59 11.30 -10.63
CA HIS A 9 1.86 11.12 -9.92
C HIS A 9 2.11 12.24 -8.89
N GLN A 10 1.76 13.49 -9.24
CA GLN A 10 1.79 14.61 -8.31
C GLN A 10 0.85 14.39 -7.11
N LEU A 11 -0.39 13.93 -7.38
CA LEU A 11 -1.32 13.59 -6.32
C LEU A 11 -0.77 12.45 -5.46
N ALA A 12 -0.28 11.37 -6.07
CA ALA A 12 0.27 10.21 -5.36
C ALA A 12 1.36 10.59 -4.33
N SER A 13 2.23 11.54 -4.65
CA SER A 13 3.25 12.03 -3.70
C SER A 13 2.70 12.79 -2.49
N SER A 14 1.44 13.24 -2.53
CA SER A 14 0.77 13.99 -1.47
C SER A 14 -0.31 13.18 -0.73
N LEU A 15 -0.57 11.95 -1.17
CA LEU A 15 -1.62 11.12 -0.60
C LEU A 15 -1.12 10.37 0.65
N PRO A 16 -2.00 10.17 1.65
CA PRO A 16 -1.70 9.24 2.73
C PRO A 16 -1.55 7.81 2.18
N PRO A 17 -0.75 6.95 2.84
CA PRO A 17 -0.46 5.59 2.38
C PRO A 17 -1.70 4.78 2.02
N PHE A 18 -2.76 4.86 2.83
CA PHE A 18 -4.00 4.11 2.56
C PHE A 18 -4.73 4.61 1.30
N ALA A 19 -4.67 5.90 0.99
CA ALA A 19 -5.26 6.42 -0.25
C ALA A 19 -4.41 6.08 -1.47
N LEU A 20 -3.08 6.06 -1.31
CA LEU A 20 -2.15 5.60 -2.35
C LEU A 20 -2.38 4.12 -2.68
N GLU A 21 -2.66 3.29 -1.67
CA GLU A 21 -3.00 1.88 -1.82
C GLU A 21 -4.25 1.65 -2.68
N LEU A 22 -5.32 2.40 -2.39
CA LEU A 22 -6.56 2.36 -3.16
C LEU A 22 -6.34 2.83 -4.60
N LEU A 23 -5.52 3.87 -4.78
CA LEU A 23 -5.17 4.38 -6.10
C LEU A 23 -4.38 3.33 -6.90
N HIS A 24 -3.41 2.67 -6.27
CA HIS A 24 -2.60 1.63 -6.88
C HIS A 24 -3.44 0.43 -7.31
N HIS A 25 -4.34 -0.04 -6.44
CA HIS A 25 -5.31 -1.10 -6.78
C HIS A 25 -6.24 -0.70 -7.95
N GLY A 26 -6.76 0.53 -7.94
CA GLY A 26 -7.62 1.04 -9.01
C GLY A 26 -6.87 1.21 -10.34
N ALA A 27 -5.61 1.61 -10.30
CA ALA A 27 -4.74 1.70 -11.47
C ALA A 27 -4.42 0.33 -12.07
N HIS A 28 -4.08 -0.63 -11.21
CA HIS A 28 -3.78 -1.99 -11.62
C HIS A 28 -5.01 -2.66 -12.24
N ALA A 29 -6.19 -2.50 -11.64
CA ALA A 29 -7.46 -3.02 -12.19
C ALA A 29 -7.77 -2.44 -13.59
N ARG A 30 -7.54 -1.14 -13.80
CA ARG A 30 -7.70 -0.48 -15.11
C ARG A 30 -6.73 -1.03 -16.16
N CYS A 31 -5.48 -1.30 -15.77
CA CYS A 31 -4.47 -1.86 -16.66
C CYS A 31 -4.80 -3.31 -17.06
N CYS A 32 -5.14 -4.17 -16.09
CA CYS A 32 -5.46 -5.59 -16.32
C CYS A 32 -6.79 -5.81 -17.07
N SER A 33 -7.76 -4.90 -16.91
CA SER A 33 -9.03 -4.98 -17.65
C SER A 33 -8.85 -4.70 -19.15
N SER A 34 -7.76 -4.02 -19.55
CA SER A 34 -7.46 -3.79 -20.97
C SER A 34 -6.96 -5.06 -21.70
N THR A 35 -6.48 -6.05 -20.95
CA THR A 35 -5.94 -7.31 -21.49
C THR A 35 -7.03 -8.36 -21.72
N SER A 36 -8.15 -8.33 -20.98
CA SER A 36 -9.17 -9.40 -21.02
C SER A 36 -10.19 -9.30 -22.16
N LEU A 37 -10.28 -8.16 -22.86
CA LEU A 37 -11.22 -7.99 -23.99
C LEU A 37 -10.67 -8.47 -25.34
N LYS A 38 -9.39 -8.82 -25.45
CA LYS A 38 -8.79 -9.26 -26.72
C LYS A 38 -8.86 -10.77 -26.99
N ASP A 39 -9.27 -11.58 -26.00
CA ASP A 39 -9.28 -13.04 -26.14
C ASP A 39 -10.64 -13.65 -26.54
N ARG A 40 -11.68 -12.84 -26.83
CA ARG A 40 -13.02 -13.36 -27.20
C ARG A 40 -13.44 -13.17 -28.67
N PHE A 41 -12.67 -12.45 -29.48
CA PHE A 41 -12.98 -12.34 -30.91
C PHE A 41 -11.74 -12.64 -31.74
N GLY A 42 -11.58 -13.92 -32.06
CA GLY A 42 -10.68 -14.34 -33.12
C GLY A 42 -11.25 -13.86 -34.45
N GLU A 43 -10.53 -12.97 -35.12
CA GLU A 43 -10.47 -12.95 -36.58
C GLU A 43 -9.20 -12.22 -37.02
N ALA A 44 -8.49 -12.85 -37.95
CA ALA A 44 -7.24 -12.39 -38.49
C ALA A 44 -7.50 -11.28 -39.53
N ASP A 45 -6.94 -10.09 -39.34
CA ASP A 45 -6.41 -9.33 -40.48
C ASP A 45 -5.32 -8.33 -40.05
N GLY A 46 -4.34 -8.16 -40.92
CA GLY A 46 -3.07 -7.51 -40.66
C GLY A 46 -3.17 -6.00 -40.53
N ASN A 47 -2.90 -5.47 -39.33
CA ASN A 47 -2.14 -4.24 -39.13
C ASN A 47 -1.73 -4.13 -37.65
N ARG A 48 -0.61 -4.75 -37.25
CA ARG A 48 -0.10 -4.62 -35.88
C ARG A 48 0.53 -3.23 -35.66
N ARG A 49 -0.29 -2.18 -35.69
CA ARG A 49 0.01 -0.95 -34.96
C ARG A 49 -0.05 -1.32 -33.48
N GLY A 50 1.12 -1.41 -32.86
CA GLY A 50 1.30 -1.78 -31.47
C GLY A 50 0.29 -1.07 -30.60
N THR A 51 -0.65 -1.82 -30.04
CA THR A 51 -1.52 -1.32 -28.98
C THR A 51 -0.58 -0.88 -27.86
N LYS A 52 -0.49 0.44 -27.65
CA LYS A 52 0.27 1.07 -26.57
C LYS A 52 0.06 0.22 -25.32
N ARG A 53 1.13 -0.44 -24.87
CA ARG A 53 1.14 -1.10 -23.56
C ARG A 53 0.63 -0.07 -22.57
N SER A 54 -0.51 -0.35 -21.94
CA SER A 54 -0.95 0.39 -20.76
C SER A 54 0.27 0.46 -19.85
N ARG A 55 0.83 1.65 -19.65
CA ARG A 55 1.91 1.82 -18.68
C ARG A 55 1.26 1.46 -17.35
N CYS A 56 1.54 0.28 -16.81
CA CYS A 56 1.15 -0.03 -15.44
C CYS A 56 1.77 1.08 -14.61
N GLU A 57 0.91 1.87 -13.98
CA GLU A 57 1.28 3.10 -13.28
C GLU A 57 2.21 2.70 -12.12
N ASP A 58 3.50 3.05 -12.21
CA ASP A 58 4.50 2.72 -11.20
C ASP A 58 4.47 3.79 -10.09
N PHE A 59 3.87 3.44 -8.96
CA PHE A 59 3.81 4.30 -7.77
C PHE A 59 4.97 4.04 -6.79
N ASN A 60 5.95 3.21 -7.16
CA ASN A 60 7.03 2.80 -6.28
C ASN A 60 7.85 3.99 -5.73
N THR A 61 8.04 5.04 -6.54
CA THR A 61 8.70 6.29 -6.09
C THR A 61 7.90 7.04 -5.02
N ALA A 62 6.57 7.02 -5.09
CA ALA A 62 5.73 7.65 -4.06
C ALA A 62 5.78 6.84 -2.75
N TRP A 63 5.78 5.51 -2.85
CA TRP A 63 5.98 4.62 -1.70
C TRP A 63 7.34 4.81 -1.03
N GLN A 64 8.40 4.96 -1.83
CA GLN A 64 9.74 5.26 -1.31
C GLN A 64 9.75 6.56 -0.51
N ALA A 65 9.18 7.65 -1.06
CA ALA A 65 9.12 8.93 -0.37
C ALA A 65 8.35 8.86 0.96
N LEU A 66 7.23 8.12 0.99
CA LEU A 66 6.47 7.88 2.22
C LEU A 66 7.27 7.07 3.25
N PHE A 67 8.03 6.07 2.79
CA PHE A 67 8.88 5.24 3.65
C PHE A 67 10.00 6.08 4.28
N GLU A 68 10.73 6.84 3.47
CA GLU A 68 11.82 7.72 3.93
C GLU A 68 11.30 8.81 4.87
N SER A 69 10.11 9.37 4.61
CA SER A 69 9.49 10.38 5.46
C SER A 69 9.10 9.83 6.83
N ARG A 70 8.67 8.57 6.93
CA ARG A 70 8.25 7.94 8.19
C ARG A 70 9.43 7.35 8.96
N TRP A 71 10.43 6.82 8.25
CA TRP A 71 11.60 6.14 8.83
C TRP A 71 12.93 6.64 8.23
N PRO A 72 13.36 7.87 8.55
CA PRO A 72 14.54 8.50 7.95
C PRO A 72 15.90 7.91 8.36
N LEU A 73 15.94 6.99 9.32
CA LEU A 73 17.15 6.44 9.94
C LEU A 73 17.43 4.97 9.58
N LEU A 74 16.65 4.36 8.70
CA LEU A 74 16.97 3.01 8.23
C LEU A 74 18.09 3.12 7.21
N ASP A 75 19.30 2.90 7.70
CA ASP A 75 20.49 2.73 6.89
C ASP A 75 20.18 1.61 5.89
N ASN A 76 20.20 1.92 4.58
CA ASN A 76 19.91 0.99 3.48
C ASN A 76 21.01 -0.09 3.32
N THR A 77 21.64 -0.48 4.42
CA THR A 77 22.83 -1.31 4.53
C THR A 77 22.42 -2.77 4.61
N GLY A 78 21.86 -3.29 3.52
CA GLY A 78 21.50 -4.70 3.46
C GLY A 78 20.73 -5.18 2.23
N HIS A 79 20.58 -4.37 1.18
CA HIS A 79 19.98 -4.85 -0.08
C HIS A 79 21.07 -5.09 -1.12
N ASP A 80 21.78 -6.19 -0.91
CA ASP A 80 22.45 -6.90 -1.99
C ASP A 80 21.39 -7.63 -2.82
N ASP A 81 21.67 -7.83 -4.10
CA ASP A 81 20.86 -8.48 -5.14
C ASP A 81 19.63 -7.72 -5.69
N LEU A 82 19.83 -7.12 -6.87
CA LEU A 82 19.11 -7.32 -8.16
C LEU A 82 17.57 -7.44 -8.23
N VAL A 83 16.86 -7.36 -7.11
CA VAL A 83 15.41 -7.40 -7.01
C VAL A 83 14.93 -5.95 -6.97
N THR A 84 14.05 -5.59 -7.89
CA THR A 84 13.33 -4.31 -7.83
C THR A 84 12.69 -4.19 -6.45
N VAL A 85 13.17 -3.24 -5.65
CA VAL A 85 12.63 -2.98 -4.31
C VAL A 85 11.18 -2.59 -4.46
N ASP A 86 10.29 -3.43 -3.98
CA ASP A 86 8.86 -3.15 -3.87
C ASP A 86 8.64 -2.34 -2.59
N TRP A 87 8.71 -1.02 -2.71
CA TRP A 87 8.56 -0.09 -1.59
C TRP A 87 7.16 -0.16 -0.97
N GLN A 88 6.14 -0.57 -1.73
CA GLN A 88 4.80 -0.80 -1.20
C GLN A 88 4.82 -1.96 -0.21
N GLN A 89 5.39 -3.10 -0.63
CA GLN A 89 5.56 -4.26 0.23
C GLN A 89 6.37 -3.91 1.48
N GLN A 90 7.51 -3.24 1.34
CA GLN A 90 8.34 -2.86 2.50
C GLN A 90 7.62 -1.91 3.46
N TYR A 91 6.87 -0.93 2.93
CA TYR A 91 6.13 0.01 3.75
C TYR A 91 5.09 -0.70 4.62
N TRP A 92 4.29 -1.58 4.02
CA TRP A 92 3.23 -2.27 4.74
C TRP A 92 3.75 -3.33 5.70
N GLU A 93 4.78 -4.07 5.31
CA GLU A 93 5.44 -5.04 6.18
C GLU A 93 5.97 -4.36 7.44
N LYS A 94 6.65 -3.22 7.29
CA LYS A 94 7.16 -2.45 8.42
C LYS A 94 6.05 -1.84 9.26
N HIS A 95 5.00 -1.33 8.64
CA HIS A 95 3.83 -0.81 9.35
C HIS A 95 3.15 -1.91 10.19
N LEU A 96 3.00 -3.12 9.65
CA LEU A 96 2.44 -4.26 10.37
C LEU A 96 3.32 -4.68 11.53
N GLN A 97 4.64 -4.65 11.36
CA GLN A 97 5.58 -4.92 12.46
C GLN A 97 5.40 -3.91 13.60
N GLU A 98 5.31 -2.61 13.32
CA GLU A 98 5.05 -1.60 14.35
C GLU A 98 3.71 -1.83 15.06
N CYS A 99 2.67 -2.23 14.32
CA CYS A 99 1.37 -2.57 14.91
C CYS A 99 1.46 -3.78 15.85
N LEU A 100 2.23 -4.80 15.48
CA LEU A 100 2.43 -6.00 16.30
C LEU A 100 3.29 -5.70 17.52
N ASP A 101 4.34 -4.91 17.38
CA ASP A 101 5.21 -4.52 18.49
C ASP A 101 4.42 -3.72 19.53
N GLU A 102 3.60 -2.75 19.09
CA GLU A 102 2.74 -1.98 20.00
C GLU A 102 1.68 -2.87 20.67
N ALA A 103 1.07 -3.78 19.90
CA ALA A 103 0.11 -4.74 20.45
C ALA A 103 0.76 -5.69 21.47
N ALA A 104 2.01 -6.11 21.23
CA ALA A 104 2.78 -6.95 22.13
C ALA A 104 3.13 -6.20 23.42
N GLU A 105 3.60 -4.95 23.33
CA GLU A 105 3.85 -4.10 24.49
C GLU A 105 2.61 -3.92 25.36
N ALA A 106 1.45 -3.67 24.73
CA ALA A 106 0.18 -3.56 25.43
C ALA A 106 -0.25 -4.89 26.08
N ALA A 107 -0.02 -6.03 25.41
CA ALA A 107 -0.37 -7.35 25.91
C ALA A 107 0.52 -7.83 27.07
N LEU A 108 1.74 -7.31 27.17
CA LEU A 108 2.67 -7.59 28.27
C LEU A 108 2.29 -6.90 29.58
N LEU A 109 1.39 -5.90 29.54
CA LEU A 109 0.93 -5.21 30.74
C LEU A 109 0.12 -6.17 31.63
N PRO A 110 0.37 -6.19 32.96
CA PRO A 110 -0.39 -7.04 33.89
C PRO A 110 -1.90 -6.74 33.92
N SER A 111 -2.31 -5.55 33.48
CA SER A 111 -3.69 -5.11 33.36
C SER A 111 -4.38 -5.61 32.09
N PHE A 112 -3.64 -6.15 31.11
CA PHE A 112 -4.21 -6.62 29.87
C PHE A 112 -5.12 -7.82 30.13
N ARG A 113 -6.38 -7.68 29.73
CA ARG A 113 -7.36 -8.75 29.67
C ARG A 113 -8.12 -8.63 28.38
N GLY A 114 -7.88 -9.54 27.45
CA GLY A 114 -8.56 -9.51 26.16
C GLY A 114 -7.83 -10.28 25.08
N ARG A 115 -8.23 -10.02 23.83
CA ARG A 115 -7.62 -10.58 22.63
C ARG A 115 -6.74 -9.52 21.97
N ILE A 116 -5.56 -9.94 21.50
CA ILE A 116 -4.58 -9.06 20.86
C ILE A 116 -5.18 -8.35 19.65
N GLY A 117 -6.01 -9.04 18.85
CA GLY A 117 -6.69 -8.44 17.69
C GLY A 117 -7.70 -7.32 18.03
N GLU A 118 -8.08 -7.18 19.29
CA GLU A 118 -9.02 -6.14 19.75
C GLU A 118 -8.30 -4.91 20.31
N LEU A 119 -6.97 -4.95 20.43
CA LEU A 119 -6.16 -3.79 20.80
C LEU A 119 -6.28 -2.69 19.76
N SER A 120 -6.42 -1.46 20.26
CA SER A 120 -6.46 -0.25 19.45
C SER A 120 -5.05 0.30 19.30
N MET A 121 -4.63 0.55 18.06
CA MET A 121 -3.36 1.20 17.75
C MET A 121 -3.40 2.67 18.13
N SER A 122 -2.25 3.20 18.54
CA SER A 122 -2.06 4.57 18.94
C SER A 122 -2.33 5.55 17.80
N ASP A 123 -2.68 6.78 18.16
CA ASP A 123 -2.91 7.86 17.18
C ASP A 123 -1.69 8.09 16.29
N LYS A 124 -0.47 7.81 16.80
CA LYS A 124 0.77 7.88 16.01
C LYS A 124 0.80 6.86 14.86
N ILE A 125 0.42 5.60 15.14
CA ILE A 125 0.31 4.57 14.10
C ILE A 125 -0.83 4.92 13.15
N MET A 126 -1.95 5.42 13.65
CA MET A 126 -3.10 5.77 12.82
C MET A 126 -2.85 6.98 11.91
N SER A 127 -2.27 8.06 12.42
CA SER A 127 -1.97 9.28 11.68
C SER A 127 -0.92 9.08 10.58
N SER A 128 -0.11 8.03 10.71
CA SER A 128 0.90 7.69 9.72
C SER A 128 0.32 7.02 8.47
N VAL A 129 -0.89 6.47 8.55
CA VAL A 129 -1.54 5.70 7.47
C VAL A 129 -2.78 6.41 6.92
N TYR A 130 -3.51 7.11 7.78
CA TYR A 130 -4.76 7.78 7.45
C TYR A 130 -4.63 9.29 7.67
N LEU A 131 -5.26 10.06 6.79
CA LEU A 131 -5.28 11.54 6.87
C LEU A 131 -6.38 12.08 7.81
N SER A 132 -7.25 11.23 8.35
CA SER A 132 -8.43 11.68 9.10
C SER A 132 -8.15 11.86 10.59
N GLU A 133 -8.54 13.00 11.14
CA GLU A 133 -8.54 13.28 12.60
C GLU A 133 -9.66 12.53 13.35
N ASN A 134 -10.56 11.85 12.63
CA ASN A 134 -11.73 11.18 13.20
C ASN A 134 -11.89 9.77 12.62
N ILE A 135 -10.85 8.96 12.79
CA ILE A 135 -10.88 7.55 12.40
C ILE A 135 -11.78 6.82 13.38
N ALA A 136 -12.86 6.21 12.87
CA ALA A 136 -13.73 5.41 13.72
C ALA A 136 -12.90 4.35 14.46
N GLN A 137 -13.16 4.16 15.75
CA GLN A 137 -12.39 3.29 16.64
C GLN A 137 -12.29 1.83 16.15
N GLN A 138 -13.19 1.38 15.26
CA GLN A 138 -13.11 0.06 14.64
C GLN A 138 -11.91 -0.07 13.69
N TYR A 139 -11.50 1.03 13.06
CA TYR A 139 -10.39 1.05 12.11
C TYR A 139 -9.02 1.04 12.79
N SER A 140 -8.93 1.46 14.06
CA SER A 140 -7.68 1.38 14.83
C SER A 140 -7.42 0.01 15.42
N ARG A 141 -8.33 -0.95 15.28
CA ARG A 141 -8.14 -2.30 15.82
C ARG A 141 -7.12 -3.06 15.00
N LEU A 142 -6.20 -3.75 15.67
CA LEU A 142 -5.20 -4.60 15.00
C LEU A 142 -5.83 -5.60 14.03
N SER A 143 -6.95 -6.22 14.42
CA SER A 143 -7.69 -7.16 13.55
C SER A 143 -8.15 -6.52 12.23
N TYR A 144 -8.52 -5.25 12.25
CA TYR A 144 -8.91 -4.53 11.04
C TYR A 144 -7.71 -4.29 10.12
N HIS A 145 -6.60 -3.81 10.68
CA HIS A 145 -5.35 -3.64 9.93
C HIS A 145 -4.90 -4.96 9.30
N TRP A 146 -4.95 -6.07 10.04
CA TRP A 146 -4.59 -7.38 9.53
C TRP A 146 -5.53 -7.91 8.44
N THR A 147 -6.81 -7.55 8.50
CA THR A 147 -7.77 -7.98 7.46
C THR A 147 -7.49 -7.33 6.12
N ILE A 148 -7.03 -6.08 6.12
CA ILE A 148 -6.79 -5.31 4.88
C ILE A 148 -5.36 -5.47 4.39
N LEU A 149 -4.40 -5.43 5.30
CA LEU A 149 -2.99 -5.38 4.98
C LEU A 149 -2.30 -6.73 5.20
N GLY A 150 -2.97 -7.73 5.75
CA GLY A 150 -2.36 -9.02 6.09
C GLY A 150 -1.77 -9.77 4.89
N SER A 151 -2.14 -9.43 3.65
CA SER A 151 -1.49 -9.94 2.45
C SER A 151 -0.03 -9.51 2.31
N TYR A 152 0.36 -8.42 2.97
CA TYR A 152 1.73 -7.89 3.00
C TYR A 152 2.56 -8.47 4.15
N ALA A 153 1.97 -9.26 5.06
CA ALA A 153 2.73 -9.95 6.10
C ALA A 153 3.58 -11.06 5.46
N ARG A 154 4.89 -11.04 5.70
CA ARG A 154 5.84 -12.07 5.28
C ARG A 154 6.27 -12.95 6.45
#